data_AF-A0A1M5PSP9-F1
#
_entry.id   AF-A0A1M5PSP9-F1
#
_cell.length_a   1.000
_cell.length_b   1.000
_cell.length_c   1.000
_cell.angle_alpha   90.00
_cell.angle_beta   90.00
_cell.angle_gamma   90.00
#
_symmetry.space_group_name_H-M   'P 1'
#
loop_
_entity.id
_entity.type
_entity.pdbx_description
1 polymer ?
#
loop_
_entity_poly.entity_id
_entity_poly.type
_entity_poly.pdbx_seq_one_letter_code
_entity_poly.pdbx_strand_id
1 'polypeptide(L)'
;MAQPEFTPFVELLDRIAGFCAQGHTATVMLVSDDNRMAQIHLLGGRIIFILCRGRRGKDGLSIMRTMQRARMTLDRPSVASNEPLEWSTEVILDYLYGSINDLPEGGAASTMLPGIARRAAPAASASVRESMPGVSADQRAVFEATLAKYIGPMAEIVCADYFDNASDLRALALNLAGEIPGADQAAKFKAEIGSALSISGL
;
A
#
# COMPACT_ATOMS: atom_id res chain seq x y z
N MET A 1 -6.81 6.32 41.38
CA MET A 1 -6.94 5.39 40.23
C MET A 1 -7.81 6.09 39.20
N ALA A 2 -7.23 6.66 38.13
CA ALA A 2 -8.00 7.38 37.13
C ALA A 2 -8.83 6.37 36.32
N GLN A 3 -10.16 6.45 36.43
CA GLN A 3 -11.03 5.71 35.52
C GLN A 3 -10.70 6.19 34.11
N PRO A 4 -10.36 5.30 33.15
CA PRO A 4 -10.15 5.72 31.78
C PRO A 4 -11.51 6.18 31.23
N GLU A 5 -11.72 7.49 31.16
CA GLU A 5 -12.94 8.06 30.63
C GLU A 5 -13.07 7.70 29.14
N PHE A 6 -14.13 6.97 28.80
CA PHE A 6 -14.48 6.67 27.42
C PHE A 6 -15.09 7.91 26.78
N THR A 7 -14.35 8.48 25.83
CA THR A 7 -14.74 9.65 25.06
C THR A 7 -15.57 9.21 23.84
N PRO A 8 -16.58 9.99 23.41
CA PRO A 8 -17.28 9.75 22.16
C PRO A 8 -16.30 9.64 20.98
N PHE A 9 -16.54 8.70 20.08
CA PHE A 9 -15.65 8.44 18.93
C PHE A 9 -15.46 9.69 18.07
N VAL A 10 -16.50 10.50 17.88
CA VAL A 10 -16.44 11.77 17.12
C VAL A 10 -15.45 12.78 17.72
N GLU A 11 -15.42 12.93 19.05
CA GLU A 11 -14.45 13.81 19.70
C GLU A 11 -13.01 13.29 19.57
N LEU A 12 -12.83 11.97 19.51
CA LEU A 12 -11.52 11.37 19.26
C LEU A 12 -11.07 11.62 17.82
N LEU A 13 -11.99 11.55 16.85
CA LEU A 13 -11.70 11.91 15.46
C LEU A 13 -11.28 13.38 15.33
N ASP A 14 -11.94 14.29 16.04
CA ASP A 14 -11.56 15.71 16.08
C ASP A 14 -10.12 15.90 16.57
N ARG A 15 -9.74 15.17 17.64
CA ARG A 15 -8.36 15.19 18.15
C ARG A 15 -7.38 14.62 17.14
N ILE A 16 -7.70 13.50 16.49
CA ILE A 16 -6.87 12.88 15.45
C ILE A 16 -6.71 13.85 14.28
N ALA A 17 -7.78 14.49 13.82
CA ALA A 17 -7.75 15.51 12.79
C ALA A 17 -6.87 16.71 13.19
N GLY A 18 -6.92 17.12 14.46
CA GLY A 18 -6.03 18.13 15.01
C GLY A 18 -4.55 17.74 14.97
N PHE A 19 -4.21 16.49 15.29
CA PHE A 19 -2.83 15.97 15.15
C PHE A 19 -2.40 15.88 13.69
N CYS A 20 -3.31 15.49 12.80
CA CYS A 20 -3.07 15.49 11.36
C CYS A 20 -2.74 16.90 10.84
N ALA A 21 -3.54 17.90 11.21
CA ALA A 21 -3.35 19.29 10.82
C ALA A 21 -2.01 19.88 11.31
N GLN A 22 -1.51 19.42 12.45
CA GLN A 22 -0.22 19.84 13.02
C GLN A 22 0.98 19.10 12.43
N GLY A 23 0.77 18.11 11.54
CA GLY A 23 1.88 17.35 10.95
C GLY A 23 2.54 16.38 11.93
N HIS A 24 1.86 15.99 13.02
CA HIS A 24 2.46 15.10 14.01
C HIS A 24 2.64 13.68 13.48
N THR A 25 3.75 13.07 13.89
CA THR A 25 4.05 11.66 13.66
C THR A 25 3.88 10.91 14.98
N ALA A 26 2.85 10.07 15.08
CA ALA A 26 2.48 9.39 16.32
C ALA A 26 1.67 8.13 16.03
N THR A 27 1.66 7.20 16.99
CA THR A 27 0.78 6.03 16.92
C THR A 27 -0.38 6.25 17.88
N VAL A 28 -1.59 6.41 17.33
CA VAL A 28 -2.82 6.55 18.10
C VAL A 28 -3.39 5.16 18.34
N MET A 29 -3.58 4.79 19.59
CA MET A 29 -4.22 3.54 19.96
C MET A 29 -5.58 3.85 20.59
N LEU A 30 -6.62 3.24 20.04
CA LEU A 30 -8.00 3.37 20.46
C LEU A 30 -8.45 2.06 21.09
N VAL A 31 -9.07 2.13 22.26
CA VAL A 31 -9.70 0.95 22.88
C VAL A 31 -11.15 1.30 23.19
N SER A 32 -12.08 0.60 22.57
CA SER A 32 -13.51 0.82 22.73
C SER A 32 -14.01 0.31 24.08
N ASP A 33 -15.20 0.75 24.49
CA ASP A 33 -15.85 0.23 25.70
C ASP A 33 -16.17 -1.27 25.59
N ASP A 34 -16.40 -1.77 24.38
CA ASP A 34 -16.57 -3.20 24.09
C ASP A 34 -15.25 -3.96 23.90
N ASN A 35 -14.15 -3.41 24.42
CA ASN A 35 -12.79 -3.98 24.40
C ASN A 35 -12.23 -4.24 22.98
N ARG A 36 -12.71 -3.50 21.97
CA ARG A 36 -12.11 -3.49 20.64
C ARG A 36 -10.91 -2.56 20.59
N MET A 37 -9.77 -3.10 20.19
CA MET A 37 -8.56 -2.31 19.97
C MET A 37 -8.43 -1.92 18.49
N ALA A 38 -8.21 -0.63 18.26
CA ALA A 38 -7.78 -0.06 17.00
C ALA A 38 -6.45 0.69 17.17
N GLN A 39 -5.65 0.70 16.12
CA GLN A 39 -4.37 1.37 16.05
C GLN A 39 -4.31 2.16 14.74
N ILE A 40 -3.92 3.42 14.84
CA ILE A 40 -3.79 4.35 13.73
C ILE A 40 -2.38 4.90 13.77
N HIS A 41 -1.66 4.86 12.66
CA HIS A 41 -0.33 5.44 12.56
C HIS A 41 -0.40 6.72 11.76
N LEU A 42 0.09 7.79 12.37
CA LEU A 42 0.20 9.11 11.80
C LEU A 42 1.68 9.35 11.42
N LEU A 43 1.92 9.78 10.20
CA LEU A 43 3.25 10.13 9.69
C LEU A 43 3.19 11.50 9.02
N GLY A 44 3.80 12.51 9.63
CA GLY A 44 3.80 13.88 9.11
C GLY A 44 2.39 14.43 8.93
N GLY A 45 1.47 14.08 9.82
CA GLY A 45 0.05 14.44 9.73
C GLY A 45 -0.78 13.61 8.75
N ARG A 46 -0.20 12.55 8.17
CA ARG A 46 -0.90 11.64 7.27
C ARG A 46 -1.23 10.32 7.96
N ILE A 47 -2.47 9.84 7.81
CA ILE A 47 -2.84 8.51 8.27
C ILE A 47 -2.29 7.50 7.27
N ILE A 48 -1.22 6.81 7.67
CA ILE A 48 -0.55 5.83 6.81
C ILE A 48 -1.00 4.41 7.09
N PHE A 49 -1.50 4.12 8.29
CA PHE A 49 -1.90 2.75 8.63
C PHE A 49 -3.01 2.73 9.65
N ILE A 50 -3.95 1.79 9.48
CA ILE A 50 -5.06 1.55 10.37
C ILE A 50 -5.21 0.04 10.54
N LEU A 51 -5.27 -0.38 11.79
CA LEU A 51 -5.54 -1.76 12.18
C LEU A 51 -6.64 -1.76 13.22
N CYS A 52 -7.72 -2.50 12.98
CA CYS A 52 -8.77 -2.71 13.96
C CYS A 52 -9.04 -4.21 14.08
N ARG A 53 -8.88 -4.77 15.29
CA ARG A 53 -9.17 -6.20 15.56
C ARG A 53 -8.50 -7.18 14.57
N GLY A 54 -7.28 -6.87 14.12
CA GLY A 54 -6.54 -7.69 13.14
C GLY A 54 -6.99 -7.50 11.68
N ARG A 55 -7.85 -6.52 11.39
CA ARG A 55 -8.25 -6.10 10.04
C ARG A 55 -7.60 -4.76 9.71
N ARG A 56 -7.03 -4.66 8.51
CA ARG A 56 -6.38 -3.46 7.98
C ARG A 56 -7.22 -2.83 6.87
N GLY A 57 -6.90 -1.60 6.48
CA GLY A 57 -7.53 -0.94 5.33
C GLY A 57 -9.04 -0.73 5.51
N LYS A 58 -9.81 -0.95 4.44
CA LYS A 58 -11.27 -0.76 4.39
C LYS A 58 -12.02 -1.58 5.44
N ASP A 59 -11.66 -2.86 5.64
CA ASP A 59 -12.26 -3.70 6.69
C ASP A 59 -12.00 -3.15 8.09
N GLY A 60 -10.76 -2.71 8.35
CA GLY A 60 -10.39 -2.10 9.63
C GLY A 60 -11.15 -0.79 9.89
N LEU A 61 -11.30 0.04 8.86
CA LEU A 61 -12.06 1.29 8.87
C LEU A 61 -13.55 1.06 9.13
N SER A 62 -14.15 0.07 8.45
CA SER A 62 -15.56 -0.28 8.62
C SER A 62 -15.85 -0.71 10.07
N ILE A 63 -15.00 -1.56 10.64
CA ILE A 63 -15.13 -1.99 12.04
C ILE A 63 -14.93 -0.81 12.99
N MET A 64 -13.94 0.04 12.72
CA MET A 64 -13.66 1.22 13.55
C MET A 64 -14.83 2.22 13.54
N ARG A 65 -15.52 2.41 12.40
CA ARG A 65 -16.71 3.26 12.31
C ARG A 65 -17.87 2.78 13.18
N THR A 66 -17.91 1.50 13.54
CA THR A 66 -18.92 0.97 14.47
C THR A 66 -18.64 1.31 15.94
N MET A 67 -17.50 1.93 16.26
CA MET A 67 -17.15 2.33 17.62
C MET A 67 -17.95 3.56 18.04
N GLN A 68 -18.63 3.49 19.20
CA GLN A 68 -19.37 4.63 19.75
C GLN A 68 -18.53 5.41 20.74
N ARG A 69 -17.83 4.71 21.64
CA ARG A 69 -17.01 5.30 22.70
C ARG A 69 -15.69 4.55 22.79
N ALA A 70 -14.59 5.30 22.86
CA ALA A 70 -13.28 4.71 23.01
C ALA A 70 -12.41 5.57 23.92
N ARG A 71 -11.37 4.96 24.47
CA ARG A 71 -10.24 5.68 25.05
C ARG A 71 -9.15 5.80 23.99
N MET A 72 -8.52 6.95 23.94
CA MET A 72 -7.40 7.21 23.05
C MET A 72 -6.11 7.35 23.86
N THR A 73 -5.09 6.63 23.45
CA THR A 73 -3.73 6.76 23.97
C THR A 73 -2.81 7.07 22.81
N LEU A 74 -2.01 8.12 22.96
CA LEU A 74 -0.98 8.49 22.01
C LEU A 74 0.35 7.87 22.46
N ASP A 75 0.94 7.03 21.63
CA ASP A 75 2.27 6.47 21.89
C ASP A 75 3.32 7.12 20.99
N ARG A 76 4.62 6.93 21.33
CA ARG A 76 5.71 7.41 20.48
C ARG A 76 5.62 6.75 19.12
N PRO A 77 6.08 7.44 18.06
CA PRO A 77 6.03 6.86 16.72
C PRO A 77 6.86 5.58 16.70
N SER A 78 6.18 4.45 16.58
CA SER A 78 6.85 3.19 16.37
C SER A 78 7.19 3.11 14.89
N VAL A 79 8.47 2.93 14.58
CA VAL A 79 9.01 2.80 13.22
C VAL A 79 8.67 1.41 12.68
N ALA A 80 7.37 1.08 12.63
CA ALA A 80 6.90 -0.03 11.85
C ALA A 80 6.80 0.45 10.41
N SER A 81 7.56 -0.17 9.49
CA SER A 81 7.39 -0.02 8.05
C SER A 81 6.01 -0.56 7.67
N ASN A 82 4.99 0.25 7.91
CA ASN A 82 3.64 -0.04 7.50
C ASN A 82 3.45 0.51 6.10
N GLU A 83 2.91 -0.33 5.21
CA GLU A 83 2.51 0.14 3.89
C GLU A 83 1.51 1.29 4.04
N PRO A 84 1.75 2.43 3.37
CA PRO A 84 0.85 3.55 3.42
C PRO A 84 -0.51 3.17 2.82
N LEU A 85 -1.57 3.57 3.52
CA LEU A 85 -2.94 3.48 3.02
C LEU A 85 -3.04 4.21 1.67
N GLU A 86 -3.78 3.60 0.76
CA GLU A 86 -4.04 4.15 -0.57
C GLU A 86 -4.90 5.42 -0.52
N TRP A 87 -5.58 5.69 0.60
CA TRP A 87 -6.46 6.85 0.76
C TRP A 87 -5.77 7.99 1.52
N SER A 88 -6.09 9.21 1.11
CA SER A 88 -5.67 10.41 1.85
C SER A 88 -6.35 10.49 3.21
N THR A 89 -5.69 11.12 4.18
CA THR A 89 -6.22 11.39 5.53
C THR A 89 -7.62 11.97 5.50
N GLU A 90 -7.89 12.90 4.58
CA GLU A 90 -9.19 13.55 4.44
C GLU A 90 -10.29 12.54 4.13
N VAL A 91 -10.10 11.69 3.13
CA VAL A 91 -11.04 10.63 2.72
C VAL A 91 -11.26 9.63 3.85
N ILE A 92 -10.20 9.27 4.56
CA ILE A 92 -10.24 8.37 5.72
C ILE A 92 -11.10 8.99 6.83
N LEU A 93 -10.87 10.26 7.17
CA LEU A 93 -11.63 10.97 8.19
C LEU A 93 -13.09 11.13 7.76
N ASP A 94 -13.36 11.51 6.51
CA ASP A 94 -14.71 11.66 5.95
C ASP A 94 -15.52 10.36 6.06
N TYR A 95 -14.87 9.22 5.80
CA TYR A 95 -15.47 7.89 5.98
C TYR A 95 -15.76 7.58 7.45
N LEU A 96 -14.85 7.93 8.36
CA LEU A 96 -15.02 7.69 9.80
C LEU A 96 -16.08 8.59 10.44
N TYR A 97 -16.19 9.85 9.99
CA TYR A 97 -17.31 10.74 10.34
C TYR A 97 -18.64 10.28 9.73
N GLY A 98 -18.59 9.40 8.73
CA GLY A 98 -19.77 8.90 8.02
C GLY A 98 -20.33 9.88 6.98
N SER A 99 -19.56 10.89 6.60
CA SER A 99 -19.85 11.81 5.50
C SER A 99 -19.85 11.09 4.15
N ILE A 100 -18.96 10.09 3.99
CA ILE A 100 -19.01 9.12 2.88
C ILE A 100 -19.32 7.71 3.41
N ASN A 101 -20.12 6.97 2.66
CA ASN A 101 -20.49 5.60 3.02
C ASN A 101 -19.60 4.53 2.38
N ASP A 102 -18.84 4.89 1.36
CA ASP A 102 -17.91 4.00 0.68
C ASP A 102 -16.58 4.73 0.46
N LEU A 103 -15.48 3.99 0.63
CA LEU A 103 -14.14 4.48 0.32
C LEU A 103 -13.93 4.31 -1.19
N PRO A 104 -13.54 5.38 -1.92
CA PRO A 104 -13.33 5.29 -3.36
C PRO A 104 -12.28 4.22 -3.67
N GLU A 105 -12.62 3.27 -4.54
CA GLU A 105 -11.64 2.32 -5.08
C GLU A 105 -10.64 3.10 -5.95
N GLY A 106 -9.40 3.25 -5.46
CA GLY A 106 -8.36 4.06 -6.10
C GLY A 106 -8.24 5.47 -5.52
N GLY A 107 -7.54 5.60 -4.38
CA GLY A 107 -7.23 6.89 -3.78
C GLY A 107 -6.07 7.61 -4.47
N ALA A 108 -6.34 8.22 -5.62
CA ALA A 108 -5.44 9.21 -6.21
C ALA A 108 -5.25 10.39 -5.23
N ALA A 109 -4.04 10.54 -4.71
CA ALA A 109 -3.66 11.80 -4.10
C ALA A 109 -3.60 12.90 -5.18
N SER A 110 -4.27 14.00 -4.88
CA SER A 110 -4.16 15.33 -5.49
C SER A 110 -5.12 15.68 -6.64
N THR A 111 -6.11 16.48 -6.23
CA THR A 111 -6.49 17.76 -6.85
C THR A 111 -7.17 17.70 -8.20
N MET A 112 -8.49 17.88 -8.25
CA MET A 112 -9.09 18.86 -9.17
C MET A 112 -10.39 19.46 -8.60
N LEU A 113 -10.43 20.79 -8.62
CA LEU A 113 -11.61 21.64 -8.46
C LEU A 113 -12.74 21.28 -9.45
N PRO A 114 -13.99 21.70 -9.19
CA PRO A 114 -15.16 21.21 -9.88
C PRO A 114 -15.32 21.90 -11.24
N GLY A 115 -15.49 21.11 -12.30
CA GLY A 115 -15.70 21.71 -13.62
C GLY A 115 -15.92 20.72 -14.74
N ILE A 116 -17.19 20.66 -15.17
CA ILE A 116 -17.67 20.32 -16.51
C ILE A 116 -17.80 18.82 -16.80
N ALA A 117 -19.05 18.36 -16.80
CA ALA A 117 -19.50 17.13 -17.44
C ALA A 117 -19.09 17.08 -18.92
N ARG A 118 -18.69 15.90 -19.43
CA ARG A 118 -19.35 15.20 -20.57
C ARG A 118 -18.54 14.00 -21.09
N ARG A 119 -19.22 12.84 -21.05
CA ARG A 119 -19.45 11.86 -22.13
C ARG A 119 -18.26 11.11 -22.78
N ALA A 120 -18.22 9.81 -22.47
CA ALA A 120 -17.90 8.61 -23.27
C ALA A 120 -16.82 8.63 -24.37
N ALA A 121 -15.74 7.85 -24.12
CA ALA A 121 -14.95 6.91 -24.97
C ALA A 121 -14.50 7.29 -26.41
N PRO A 122 -13.62 6.49 -27.05
CA PRO A 122 -12.24 6.11 -26.73
C PRO A 122 -11.27 6.50 -27.89
N ALA A 123 -9.95 6.60 -27.67
CA ALA A 123 -8.89 6.33 -28.68
C ALA A 123 -7.48 6.66 -28.16
N ALA A 124 -6.53 5.84 -28.60
CA ALA A 124 -5.11 5.89 -28.31
C ALA A 124 -4.41 7.19 -28.74
N SER A 125 -3.45 7.66 -27.93
CA SER A 125 -2.01 7.71 -28.29
C SER A 125 -1.19 8.43 -27.22
N ALA A 126 -0.13 7.73 -26.82
CA ALA A 126 1.16 8.19 -26.31
C ALA A 126 1.27 9.58 -25.66
N SER A 127 1.71 9.59 -24.40
CA SER A 127 2.65 10.61 -23.93
C SER A 127 3.64 9.99 -22.95
N VAL A 128 4.88 10.03 -23.42
CA VAL A 128 6.14 9.62 -22.82
C VAL A 128 6.28 10.12 -21.39
N ARG A 129 6.56 9.20 -20.46
CA ARG A 129 7.26 9.50 -19.21
C ARG A 129 8.39 8.47 -19.05
N GLU A 130 9.44 8.64 -19.84
CA GLU A 130 10.73 8.05 -19.49
C GLU A 130 11.39 8.93 -18.44
N SER A 131 11.53 8.42 -17.21
CA SER A 131 12.81 8.34 -16.46
C SER A 131 12.56 8.16 -14.95
N MET A 132 12.39 6.91 -14.53
CA MET A 132 13.33 6.28 -13.59
C MET A 132 13.69 4.90 -14.17
N PRO A 133 14.90 4.37 -13.96
CA PRO A 133 15.36 3.11 -14.52
C PRO A 133 14.72 1.95 -13.75
N GLY A 134 13.41 1.76 -13.94
CA GLY A 134 12.68 0.60 -13.49
C GLY A 134 12.61 -0.42 -14.60
N VAL A 135 12.61 -1.70 -14.23
CA VAL A 135 12.29 -2.82 -15.12
C VAL A 135 10.99 -2.50 -15.84
N SER A 136 11.05 -2.33 -17.15
CA SER A 136 9.90 -1.95 -17.97
C SER A 136 8.83 -3.04 -17.92
N ALA A 137 7.56 -2.68 -18.14
CA ALA A 137 6.46 -3.65 -18.10
C ALA A 137 6.69 -4.84 -19.05
N ASP A 138 7.22 -4.59 -20.25
CA ASP A 138 7.61 -5.64 -21.20
C ASP A 138 8.72 -6.55 -20.65
N GLN A 139 9.68 -5.99 -19.92
CA GLN A 139 10.78 -6.75 -19.33
C GLN A 139 10.27 -7.62 -18.17
N ARG A 140 9.37 -7.10 -17.33
CA ARG A 140 8.70 -7.85 -16.27
C ARG A 140 7.93 -9.04 -16.81
N ALA A 141 7.16 -8.83 -17.88
CA ALA A 141 6.41 -9.89 -18.54
C ALA A 141 7.33 -10.99 -19.10
N VAL A 142 8.49 -10.63 -19.67
CA VAL A 142 9.49 -11.60 -20.15
C VAL A 142 10.08 -12.41 -18.99
N PHE A 143 10.41 -11.76 -17.87
CA PHE A 143 10.91 -12.43 -16.67
C PHE A 143 9.93 -13.43 -16.10
N GLU A 144 8.67 -13.01 -15.92
CA GLU A 144 7.60 -13.84 -15.39
C GLU A 144 7.27 -15.02 -16.30
N ALA A 145 7.09 -14.77 -17.60
CA ALA A 145 6.80 -15.82 -18.57
C ALA A 145 7.93 -16.85 -18.69
N THR A 146 9.19 -16.41 -18.55
CA THR A 146 10.34 -17.32 -18.61
C THR A 146 10.49 -18.09 -17.31
N LEU A 147 10.34 -17.44 -16.16
CA LEU A 147 10.45 -18.08 -14.84
C LEU A 147 9.31 -19.09 -14.61
N ALA A 148 8.11 -18.79 -15.10
CA ALA A 148 6.94 -19.68 -15.02
C ALA A 148 7.16 -21.03 -15.71
N LYS A 149 8.07 -21.13 -16.68
CA LYS A 149 8.44 -22.42 -17.32
C LYS A 149 9.19 -23.36 -16.37
N TYR A 150 9.84 -22.81 -15.34
CA TYR A 150 10.74 -23.55 -14.45
C TYR A 150 10.13 -23.79 -13.07
N ILE A 151 9.46 -22.79 -12.49
CA ILE A 151 8.82 -22.90 -11.16
C ILE A 151 7.29 -22.88 -11.22
N GLY A 152 6.72 -22.86 -12.42
CA GLY A 152 5.28 -22.91 -12.63
C GLY A 152 4.57 -21.62 -12.20
N PRO A 153 3.30 -21.69 -11.78
CA PRO A 153 2.47 -20.52 -11.49
C PRO A 153 2.95 -19.69 -10.29
N MET A 154 3.94 -20.20 -9.53
CA MET A 154 4.58 -19.44 -8.45
C MET A 154 5.46 -18.31 -8.96
N ALA A 155 5.84 -18.32 -10.24
CA ALA A 155 6.68 -17.28 -10.84
C ALA A 155 6.05 -15.88 -10.77
N GLU A 156 4.73 -15.74 -10.87
CA GLU A 156 4.04 -14.45 -10.76
C GLU A 156 4.29 -13.80 -9.40
N ILE A 157 4.16 -14.60 -8.33
CA ILE A 157 4.32 -14.14 -6.94
C ILE A 157 5.78 -13.79 -6.66
N VAL A 158 6.70 -14.68 -7.07
CA VAL A 158 8.14 -14.48 -6.89
C VAL A 158 8.58 -13.23 -7.66
N CYS A 159 8.22 -13.11 -8.93
CA CYS A 159 8.55 -11.94 -9.75
C CYS A 159 7.98 -10.64 -9.17
N ALA A 160 6.76 -10.63 -8.64
CA ALA A 160 6.16 -9.44 -8.03
C ALA A 160 7.01 -8.88 -6.87
N ASP A 161 7.51 -9.75 -6.00
CA ASP A 161 8.37 -9.37 -4.86
C ASP A 161 9.71 -8.76 -5.31
N TYR A 162 10.33 -9.33 -6.35
CA TYR A 162 11.62 -8.86 -6.85
C TYR A 162 11.51 -7.64 -7.79
N PHE A 163 10.42 -7.50 -8.55
CA PHE A 163 10.24 -6.37 -9.49
C PHE A 163 10.01 -5.03 -8.80
N ASP A 164 9.42 -5.03 -7.61
CA ASP A 164 9.19 -3.81 -6.83
C ASP A 164 10.51 -3.21 -6.31
N ASN A 165 11.49 -4.07 -6.06
CA ASN A 165 12.81 -3.69 -5.54
C ASN A 165 13.91 -3.65 -6.62
N ALA A 166 13.64 -4.11 -7.84
CA ALA A 166 14.63 -4.24 -8.90
C ALA A 166 14.84 -2.93 -9.67
N SER A 167 16.04 -2.37 -9.50
CA SER A 167 16.58 -1.28 -10.32
C SER A 167 17.59 -1.78 -11.37
N ASP A 168 17.94 -3.09 -11.35
CA ASP A 168 18.90 -3.69 -12.26
C ASP A 168 18.42 -5.07 -12.76
N LEU A 169 18.31 -5.21 -14.09
CA LEU A 169 17.78 -6.42 -14.74
C LEU A 169 18.69 -7.64 -14.54
N ARG A 170 19.99 -7.42 -14.42
CA ARG A 170 20.96 -8.51 -14.25
C ARG A 170 20.92 -9.05 -12.83
N ALA A 171 20.90 -8.17 -11.84
CA ALA A 171 20.73 -8.54 -10.43
C ALA A 171 19.39 -9.27 -10.22
N LEU A 172 18.32 -8.78 -10.86
CA LEU A 172 17.02 -9.44 -10.88
C LEU A 172 17.09 -10.86 -11.47
N ALA A 173 17.74 -11.04 -12.62
CA ALA A 173 17.91 -12.36 -13.21
C ALA A 173 18.72 -13.33 -12.33
N LEU A 174 19.75 -12.85 -11.64
CA LEU A 174 20.54 -13.66 -10.72
C LEU A 174 19.73 -14.07 -9.49
N ASN A 175 18.93 -13.14 -8.94
CA ASN A 175 18.08 -13.41 -7.78
C ASN A 175 16.98 -14.41 -8.13
N LEU A 176 16.27 -14.21 -9.25
CA LEU A 176 15.22 -15.13 -9.70
C LEU A 176 15.77 -16.52 -10.08
N ALA A 177 16.99 -16.59 -10.59
CA ALA A 177 17.63 -17.87 -10.84
C ALA A 177 17.91 -18.67 -9.55
N GLY A 178 18.05 -17.98 -8.41
CA GLY A 178 18.18 -18.62 -7.09
C GLY A 178 16.91 -19.31 -6.61
N GLU A 179 15.75 -18.90 -7.13
CA GLU A 179 14.44 -19.45 -6.78
C GLU A 179 14.10 -20.72 -7.58
N ILE A 180 14.88 -21.04 -8.62
CA ILE A 180 14.67 -22.23 -9.44
C ILE A 180 15.32 -23.45 -8.77
N PRO A 181 14.55 -24.52 -8.49
CA PRO A 181 15.09 -25.75 -7.92
C PRO A 181 15.91 -26.51 -8.97
N GLY A 182 17.22 -26.24 -9.02
CA GLY A 182 18.20 -26.97 -9.82
C GLY A 182 19.15 -26.06 -10.59
N ALA A 183 20.46 -26.26 -10.40
CA ALA A 183 21.50 -25.40 -10.97
C ALA A 183 21.50 -25.36 -12.51
N ASP A 184 21.21 -26.48 -13.18
CA ASP A 184 21.11 -26.54 -14.64
C ASP A 184 19.91 -25.78 -15.19
N GLN A 185 18.78 -25.78 -14.48
CA GLN A 185 17.58 -25.06 -14.87
C GLN A 185 17.75 -23.56 -14.62
N ALA A 186 18.37 -23.19 -13.50
CA ALA A 186 18.76 -21.82 -13.21
C ALA A 186 19.73 -21.23 -14.26
N ALA A 187 20.70 -22.03 -14.73
CA ALA A 187 21.61 -21.61 -15.80
C ALA A 187 20.89 -21.40 -17.14
N LYS A 188 19.97 -22.30 -17.50
CA LYS A 188 19.14 -22.17 -18.72
C LYS A 188 18.23 -20.94 -18.67
N PHE A 189 17.59 -20.70 -17.53
CA PHE A 189 16.77 -19.51 -17.29
C PHE A 189 17.58 -18.21 -17.51
N LYS A 190 18.79 -18.12 -16.93
CA LYS A 190 19.66 -16.95 -17.10
C LYS A 190 20.08 -16.73 -18.55
N ALA A 191 20.37 -17.80 -19.29
CA ALA A 191 20.72 -17.71 -20.71
C ALA A 191 19.53 -17.28 -21.59
N GLU A 192 18.32 -17.77 -21.32
CA GLU A 192 17.09 -17.36 -22.01
C GLU A 192 16.79 -15.88 -21.75
N ILE A 193 16.85 -15.44 -20.48
CA ILE A 193 16.64 -14.05 -20.10
C ILE A 193 17.70 -13.12 -20.72
N GLY A 194 18.97 -13.51 -20.67
CA GLY A 194 20.06 -12.75 -21.27
C GLY A 194 19.87 -12.54 -22.77
N SER A 195 19.36 -13.55 -23.47
CA SER A 195 19.06 -13.48 -24.89
C SER A 195 17.80 -12.65 -25.20
N ALA A 196 16.74 -12.82 -24.40
CA ALA A 196 15.47 -12.13 -24.61
C ALA A 196 15.54 -10.63 -24.30
N LEU A 197 16.35 -10.23 -23.32
CA LEU A 197 16.48 -8.85 -22.86
C LEU A 197 17.81 -8.20 -23.26
N SER A 198 18.63 -8.89 -24.07
CA SER A 198 19.98 -8.45 -24.47
C SER A 198 20.89 -8.07 -23.29
N ILE A 199 20.77 -8.79 -22.16
CA ILE A 199 21.59 -8.58 -20.97
C ILE A 199 22.90 -9.34 -21.13
N SER A 200 24.03 -8.63 -21.22
CA SER A 200 25.35 -9.25 -21.35
C SER A 200 25.95 -9.66 -20.00
N GLY A 201 26.41 -10.92 -19.89
CA GLY A 201 27.21 -11.44 -18.78
C GLY A 201 26.43 -12.09 -17.62
N LEU A 202 25.45 -12.95 -17.92
CA LEU A 202 24.66 -13.72 -16.93
C LEU A 202 25.22 -15.12 -16.62
#